data_AF-A0A2V8PFS5-F1
#
_entry.id   AF-A0A2V8PFS5-F1
#
_cell.length_a   1.000
_cell.length_b   1.000
_cell.length_c   1.000
_cell.angle_alpha   90.00
_cell.angle_beta   90.00
_cell.angle_gamma   90.00
#
_symmetry.space_group_name_H-M   'P 1'
#
loop_
_entity.id
_entity.type
_entity.pdbx_description
1 polymer ?
#
loop_
_entity_poly.entity_id
_entity_poly.type
_entity_poly.pdbx_seq_one_letter_code
_entity_poly.pdbx_strand_id
1 'polypeptide(L)' 'MNAGHRTIVYDNLSYGHREAVHPSAAFVKGDLLDGETLRGVLREYEIEAVMHMAAFALVGESVTHPAKYYQ' A
#
# COMPACT_ATOMS: atom_id res chain seq x y z
N MET A 1 12.84 -11.75 -6.36
CA MET A 1 13.39 -10.64 -5.57
C MET A 1 14.90 -10.62 -5.77
N ASN A 2 15.44 -9.58 -6.41
CA ASN A 2 16.81 -9.61 -6.97
C ASN A 2 17.89 -9.01 -6.06
N ALA A 3 17.54 -8.31 -4.99
CA ALA A 3 18.48 -7.64 -4.10
C ALA A 3 18.61 -8.29 -2.70
N GLY A 4 18.05 -9.49 -2.50
CA GLY A 4 18.09 -10.19 -1.20
C GLY A 4 17.09 -9.68 -0.15
N HIS A 5 16.33 -8.63 -0.44
CA HIS A 5 15.27 -8.15 0.46
C HIS A 5 14.02 -9.03 0.38
N ARG A 6 13.45 -9.36 1.53
CA ARG A 6 12.07 -9.85 1.65
C ARG A 6 11.14 -8.65 1.54
N THR A 7 10.17 -8.70 0.64
CA THR A 7 9.19 -7.61 0.48
C THR A 7 7.78 -8.09 0.74
N ILE A 8 6.97 -7.17 1.26
CA ILE A 8 5.54 -7.32 1.40
C ILE A 8 4.85 -6.19 0.64
N VAL A 9 3.65 -6.46 0.14
CA VAL A 9 2.78 -5.44 -0.45
C VAL A 9 1.55 -5.30 0.42
N TYR A 10 1.28 -4.08 0.88
CA TYR A 10 0.08 -3.70 1.61
C TYR A 10 -0.76 -2.77 0.74
N ASP A 11 -1.93 -3.21 0.30
CA ASP A 11 -2.78 -2.44 -0.63
C ASP A 11 -4.27 -2.81 -0.47
N ASN A 12 -5.19 -1.85 -0.65
CA ASN A 12 -6.63 -2.12 -0.60
C ASN A 12 -7.23 -2.52 -1.95
N LEU A 13 -6.45 -2.44 -3.03
CA LEU A 13 -6.81 -2.69 -4.43
C LEU A 13 -7.86 -1.74 -5.00
N SER A 14 -8.00 -0.54 -4.43
CA SER A 14 -8.93 0.49 -4.94
C SER A 14 -8.61 0.91 -6.38
N TYR A 15 -7.32 1.01 -6.71
CA TYR A 15 -6.81 1.30 -8.05
C TYR A 15 -5.72 0.32 -8.53
N GLY A 16 -5.20 -0.52 -7.62
CA GLY A 16 -4.18 -1.53 -7.93
C GLY A 16 -4.77 -2.86 -8.41
N HIS A 17 -3.88 -3.78 -8.82
CA HIS A 17 -4.23 -5.12 -9.29
C HIS A 17 -3.44 -6.18 -8.52
N ARG A 18 -4.11 -7.25 -8.08
CA ARG A 18 -3.46 -8.31 -7.28
C ARG A 18 -2.39 -9.06 -8.08
N GLU A 19 -2.60 -9.18 -9.38
CA GLU A 19 -1.75 -9.85 -10.37
C GLU A 19 -0.44 -9.09 -10.62
N ALA A 20 -0.41 -7.77 -10.35
CA ALA A 20 0.80 -6.96 -10.47
C ALA A 20 1.80 -7.22 -9.33
N VAL A 21 1.37 -7.87 -8.24
CA VAL A 21 2.24 -8.22 -7.12
C VAL A 21 3.08 -9.44 -7.47
N HIS A 22 4.39 -9.31 -7.31
CA HIS A 22 5.32 -10.42 -7.56
C HIS A 22 4.92 -11.66 -6.76
N PRO A 23 4.87 -12.87 -7.35
CA PRO A 23 4.36 -14.08 -6.68
C PRO A 23 5.09 -14.46 -5.39
N SER A 24 6.37 -14.09 -5.26
CA SER A 24 7.18 -14.35 -4.06
C SER A 24 7.02 -13.30 -2.96
N ALA A 25 6.31 -12.20 -3.21
CA ALA A 25 6.03 -11.19 -2.19
C ALA A 25 4.82 -11.59 -1.38
N ALA A 26 4.88 -11.41 -0.05
CA ALA A 26 3.67 -11.51 0.75
C ALA A 26 2.72 -10.37 0.34
N PHE A 27 1.43 -10.65 0.37
CA PHE A 27 0.41 -9.66 0.08
C PHE A 27 -0.55 -9.58 1.26
N VAL A 28 -0.73 -8.37 1.77
CA VAL A 28 -1.71 -8.05 2.81
C VAL A 28 -2.71 -7.08 2.22
N LYS A 29 -3.98 -7.48 2.19
CA LYS A 29 -5.05 -6.57 1.81
C LYS A 29 -5.43 -5.71 3.02
N GLY A 30 -5.37 -4.39 2.89
CA GLY A 30 -5.74 -3.49 3.98
C GLY A 30 -5.80 -2.04 3.57
N ASP A 31 -6.53 -1.24 4.33
CA ASP A 31 -6.68 0.20 4.12
C ASP A 31 -5.71 0.97 5.01
N LEU A 32 -5.02 1.97 4.45
CA LEU A 32 -4.08 2.80 5.20
C LEU A 32 -4.76 3.61 6.32
N LEU A 33 -6.07 3.86 6.21
CA LEU A 33 -6.84 4.53 7.25
C LEU A 33 -7.07 3.62 8.47
N ASP A 34 -6.90 2.30 8.33
CA ASP A 34 -6.85 1.38 9.46
C ASP A 34 -5.43 1.31 10.05
N GLY A 35 -5.13 2.33 10.86
CA GLY A 35 -3.83 2.44 11.50
C GLY A 35 -3.51 1.32 12.48
N GLU A 36 -4.51 0.64 13.06
CA GLU A 36 -4.27 -0.48 13.97
C GLU A 36 -3.76 -1.70 13.19
N THR A 37 -4.47 -2.07 12.13
CA THR A 37 -4.04 -3.16 11.24
C THR A 37 -2.68 -2.87 10.62
N LEU A 38 -2.46 -1.65 10.11
CA LEU A 38 -1.17 -1.27 9.53
C LEU A 38 -0.02 -1.41 10.56
N ARG A 39 -0.21 -0.94 11.79
CA ARG A 39 0.79 -1.10 12.86
C ARG A 39 1.04 -2.57 13.21
N GLY A 40 -0.01 -3.41 13.19
CA GLY A 40 0.11 -4.85 13.38
C GLY A 40 1.02 -5.48 12.33
N VAL A 41 0.78 -5.19 11.06
CA VAL A 41 1.58 -5.69 9.93
C VAL A 41 3.03 -5.22 10.01
N LEU A 42 3.26 -3.93 10.29
CA LEU A 42 4.63 -3.41 10.41
C LEU A 42 5.44 -4.13 11.49
N ARG A 43 4.79 -4.51 12.61
CA ARG A 43 5.41 -5.25 13.70
C ARG A 43 5.61 -6.74 13.37
N GLU A 44 4.57 -7.38 12.84
CA GLU A 44 4.59 -8.82 12.51
C GLU A 44 5.68 -9.16 11.49
N TYR A 45 5.86 -8.31 10.49
CA TYR A 45 6.85 -8.51 9.43
C TYR A 45 8.22 -7.86 9.72
N GLU A 46 8.39 -7.26 10.90
CA GLU A 46 9.62 -6.58 11.32
C GLU A 46 10.13 -5.59 10.26
N ILE A 47 9.25 -4.71 9.78
CA ILE A 47 9.54 -3.84 8.63
C ILE A 47 10.58 -2.76 8.98
N GLU A 48 11.72 -2.80 8.28
CA GLU A 48 12.83 -1.84 8.47
C GLU A 48 12.74 -0.61 7.56
N ALA A 49 12.01 -0.71 6.44
CA ALA A 49 11.88 0.38 5.46
C ALA A 49 10.53 0.30 4.72
N VAL A 50 10.00 1.47 4.34
CA VAL A 50 8.71 1.60 3.64
C VAL A 50 8.87 2.40 2.36
N MET A 51 8.32 1.89 1.25
CA MET A 51 8.09 2.64 0.02
C MET A 51 6.59 2.96 -0.08
N HIS A 52 6.22 4.23 0.10
CA HIS A 52 4.82 4.65 0.12
C HIS A 52 4.34 5.06 -1.28
N MET A 53 3.54 4.20 -1.92
CA MET A 53 3.01 4.37 -3.28
C MET A 53 1.48 4.26 -3.35
N ALA A 54 0.80 4.28 -2.20
CA ALA A 54 -0.65 4.10 -2.07
C ALA A 54 -1.36 5.45 -1.86
N ALA A 55 -1.15 6.38 -2.78
CA ALA A 55 -1.77 7.70 -2.79
C ALA A 55 -2.50 7.94 -4.12
N PHE A 56 -3.54 8.78 -4.10
CA PHE A 56 -4.22 9.18 -5.34
C PHE A 56 -3.33 10.11 -6.17
N ALA A 57 -3.18 9.81 -7.46
CA ALA A 57 -2.28 10.53 -8.37
C ALA A 57 -3.00 11.29 -9.50
N LEU A 58 -4.34 11.22 -9.57
CA LEU A 58 -5.11 11.78 -10.68
C LEU A 58 -5.46 13.25 -10.45
N VAL A 59 -4.71 14.16 -11.07
CA VAL A 59 -4.90 15.62 -10.95
C VAL A 59 -6.31 16.07 -11.36
N GLY A 60 -6.90 15.48 -12.41
CA GLY A 60 -8.26 15.82 -12.81
C GLY A 60 -9.33 15.43 -11.77
N GLU A 61 -9.07 14.36 -11.03
CA GLU A 61 -9.96 13.90 -9.97
C GLU A 61 -9.80 14.75 -8.70
N SER A 62 -8.58 15.24 -8.40
CA SER A 62 -8.37 16.10 -7.23
C SER A 62 -9.09 17.45 -7.32
N VAL A 63 -9.34 17.94 -8.54
CA VAL A 63 -10.14 19.17 -8.77
C VAL A 63 -11.63 18.91 -8.62
N THR A 64 -12.12 17.75 -9.07
CA THR A 64 -13.55 17.40 -9.03
C THR A 64 -13.99 16.83 -7.67
N HIS A 65 -13.09 16.16 -6.96
CA HIS A 65 -13.32 15.50 -5.68
C HIS A 65 -12.19 15.79 -4.66
N PRO A 66 -11.98 17.06 -4.27
CA PRO A 66 -10.85 17.46 -3.44
C PRO A 66 -10.82 16.76 -2.08
N ALA A 67 -11.98 16.53 -1.44
CA ALA A 67 -12.07 15.89 -0.12
C ALA A 67 -11.39 14.50 -0.07
N LYS A 68 -11.36 13.77 -1.19
CA LYS A 68 -10.73 12.46 -1.31
C LYS A 68 -9.19 12.53 -1.21
N TYR A 69 -8.60 13.67 -1.54
CA TYR A 69 -7.15 13.89 -1.59
C TYR A 69 -6.59 14.53 -0.31
N TYR A 70 -7.45 14.92 0.65
CA TYR A 70 -7.07 15.60 1.90
C TYR A 70 -7.41 14.81 3.17
N GLN A 71 -7.64 13.50 3.07
CA GLN A 71 -7.97 12.63 4.21
C GLN A 71 -6.74 12.24 5.04
#